data_AF-F4PVU5-F1
#
_entry.id   AF-F4PVU5-F1
#
_cell.length_a   1.000
_cell.length_b   1.000
_cell.length_c   1.000
_cell.angle_alpha   90.00
_cell.angle_beta   90.00
_cell.angle_gamma   90.00
#
_symmetry.space_group_name_H-M   'P 1'
#
loop_
_entity.id
_entity.type
_entity.pdbx_description
1 polymer ?
#
loop_
_entity_poly.entity_id
_entity_poly.type
_entity_poly.pdbx_seq_one_letter_code
_entity_poly.pdbx_strand_id
1 'polypeptide(L)'
;MFKSSTIFAVFAIILCAAVFTNAAITSVIQDGKKLTINYSPMTMIWFQNELYNNGLTTDIAPYCIAKYGWAPLVCNLPTVPACDTIRLYGATGVGGSNIEMQYAFNCTIVA
;
A
#
# COMPACT_ATOMS: atom_id res chain seq x y z
N MET A 1 13.68 34.37 27.11
CA MET A 1 12.50 33.68 27.67
C MET A 1 11.51 33.44 26.54
N PHE A 2 11.31 32.19 26.13
CA PHE A 2 10.28 31.86 25.13
C PHE A 2 8.91 32.11 25.76
N LYS A 3 8.05 32.90 25.08
CA LYS A 3 6.68 33.12 25.54
C LYS A 3 5.95 31.78 25.53
N SER A 4 5.13 31.53 26.55
CA SER A 4 4.37 30.28 26.70
C SER A 4 3.59 29.90 25.43
N SER A 5 3.03 30.89 24.72
CA SER A 5 2.33 30.68 23.45
C SER A 5 3.19 30.11 22.32
N THR A 6 4.49 30.40 22.30
CA THR A 6 5.43 29.90 21.29
C THR A 6 5.80 28.44 21.55
N ILE A 7 5.83 28.02 22.82
CA ILE A 7 6.09 26.63 23.20
C ILE A 7 4.92 25.74 22.78
N PHE A 8 3.67 26.15 23.01
CA PHE A 8 2.49 25.40 22.58
C PHE A 8 2.42 25.24 21.06
N ALA A 9 2.75 26.29 20.30
CA ALA A 9 2.78 26.22 18.83
C ALA A 9 3.84 25.24 18.32
N VAL A 10 5.05 25.27 18.88
CA VAL A 10 6.12 24.34 18.52
C VAL A 10 5.75 22.90 18.88
N PHE A 11 5.15 22.68 20.05
CA PHE A 11 4.74 21.34 20.48
C PHE A 11 3.62 20.77 19.59
N ALA A 12 2.67 21.61 19.16
CA ALA A 12 1.61 21.21 18.23
C ALA A 12 2.17 20.82 16.85
N ILE A 13 3.16 21.55 16.33
CA ILE A 13 3.82 21.22 15.05
C ILE A 13 4.57 19.89 15.15
N ILE A 14 5.26 19.65 16.27
CA ILE A 14 5.98 18.39 16.50
C ILE A 14 5.00 17.21 16.65
N LEU A 15 3.87 17.39 17.37
CA LEU A 15 2.84 16.35 17.48
C LEU A 15 2.17 16.04 16.14
N CYS A 16 1.90 17.06 15.31
CA CYS A 16 1.39 16.87 13.96
C CYS A 16 2.39 16.16 13.04
N ALA A 17 3.70 16.28 13.30
CA ALA A 17 4.73 15.54 12.57
C ALA A 17 4.91 14.10 13.11
N ALA A 18 4.41 13.80 14.31
CA ALA A 18 4.52 12.50 14.97
C ALA A 18 3.31 11.58 14.73
N VAL A 19 2.43 11.88 13.76
CA VAL A 19 1.41 10.91 13.34
C VAL A 19 2.12 9.69 12.75
N PHE A 20 2.15 8.60 13.53
CA PHE A 20 2.56 7.30 13.06
C PHE A 20 1.59 6.87 11.95
N THR A 21 1.95 7.14 10.70
CA THR A 21 1.29 6.52 9.55
C THR A 21 1.67 5.06 9.57
N ASN A 22 0.82 4.21 10.14
CA ASN A 22 0.93 2.77 9.98
C ASN A 22 0.90 2.47 8.48
N ALA A 23 1.99 1.91 7.96
CA ALA A 23 2.04 1.52 6.57
C ALA A 23 1.27 0.21 6.39
N ALA A 24 0.18 0.27 5.65
CA ALA A 24 -0.74 -0.84 5.48
C ALA A 24 -1.55 -0.70 4.20
N ILE A 25 -1.98 -1.84 3.66
CA ILE A 25 -3.09 -1.90 2.71
C ILE A 25 -4.37 -1.60 3.50
N THR A 26 -5.15 -0.65 3.04
CA THR A 26 -6.36 -0.18 3.73
C THR A 26 -7.64 -0.80 3.17
N SER A 27 -7.65 -1.15 1.89
CA SER A 27 -8.74 -1.91 1.28
C SER A 27 -8.34 -2.51 -0.06
N VAL A 28 -9.05 -3.58 -0.44
CA VAL A 28 -8.92 -4.23 -1.75
C VAL A 28 -10.32 -4.41 -2.31
N ILE A 29 -10.52 -3.98 -3.56
CA ILE A 29 -11.75 -4.21 -4.31
C ILE A 29 -11.41 -4.99 -5.57
N GLN A 30 -12.09 -6.11 -5.77
CA GLN A 30 -12.02 -6.88 -7.01
C GLN A 30 -13.28 -6.66 -7.84
N ASP A 31 -13.10 -6.26 -9.10
CA ASP A 31 -14.15 -6.12 -10.10
C ASP A 31 -13.76 -6.94 -11.34
N GLY A 32 -14.25 -8.19 -11.38
CA GLY A 32 -13.83 -9.18 -12.38
C GLY A 32 -12.33 -9.40 -12.35
N LYS A 33 -11.64 -8.98 -13.42
CA LYS A 33 -10.19 -9.09 -13.62
C LYS A 33 -9.38 -7.90 -13.10
N LYS A 34 -10.05 -6.92 -12.52
CA LYS A 34 -9.44 -5.70 -12.00
C LYS A 34 -9.34 -5.74 -10.48
N LEU A 35 -8.15 -5.50 -9.94
CA LEU A 35 -7.93 -5.24 -8.52
C LEU A 35 -7.64 -3.76 -8.30
N THR A 36 -8.31 -3.17 -7.33
CA THR A 36 -8.04 -1.81 -6.85
C THR A 36 -7.58 -1.91 -5.40
N ILE A 37 -6.30 -1.66 -5.16
CA ILE A 37 -5.65 -1.83 -3.86
C ILE A 37 -5.33 -0.44 -3.29
N ASN A 38 -6.01 -0.06 -2.22
CA ASN A 38 -5.75 1.16 -1.48
C ASN A 38 -4.74 0.88 -0.37
N TYR A 39 -3.84 1.83 -0.13
CA TYR A 39 -2.79 1.69 0.87
C TYR A 39 -2.36 3.04 1.43
N SER A 40 -1.70 2.99 2.58
CA SER A 40 -1.04 4.12 3.24
C SER A 40 0.40 3.71 3.57
N PRO A 41 1.40 4.58 3.46
CA PRO A 41 1.33 5.94 2.91
C PRO A 41 0.98 5.92 1.41
N MET A 42 0.27 6.96 0.94
CA MET A 42 -0.31 6.99 -0.41
C MET A 42 0.75 6.97 -1.52
N THR A 43 1.95 7.45 -1.26
CA THR A 43 3.06 7.50 -2.22
C THR A 43 4.07 6.39 -1.93
N MET A 44 4.24 5.48 -2.89
CA MET A 44 5.13 4.32 -2.77
C MET A 44 5.77 3.99 -4.11
N ILE A 45 7.02 3.53 -4.07
CA ILE A 45 7.72 2.90 -5.19
C ILE A 45 7.61 1.40 -4.98
N TRP A 46 6.91 0.71 -5.88
CA TRP A 46 6.67 -0.73 -5.77
C TRP A 46 7.78 -1.56 -6.42
N PHE A 47 8.26 -2.56 -5.70
CA PHE A 47 9.25 -3.53 -6.18
C PHE A 47 8.60 -4.89 -6.47
N GLN A 48 7.65 -5.32 -5.64
CA GLN A 48 6.89 -6.56 -5.83
C GLN A 48 5.44 -6.34 -5.46
N ASN A 49 4.53 -6.86 -6.28
CA ASN A 49 3.09 -6.89 -6.03
C ASN A 49 2.64 -8.32 -6.27
N GLU A 50 2.13 -9.01 -5.25
CA GLU A 50 1.92 -10.45 -5.31
C GLU A 50 0.57 -10.87 -4.76
N LEU A 51 0.00 -11.92 -5.36
CA LEU A 51 -1.13 -12.67 -4.83
C LEU A 51 -0.59 -13.95 -4.18
N TYR A 52 -1.00 -14.22 -2.95
CA TYR A 52 -0.61 -15.39 -2.19
C TYR A 52 -1.80 -16.33 -2.04
N ASN A 53 -1.53 -17.63 -2.11
CA ASN A 53 -2.52 -18.68 -1.84
C ASN A 53 -1.84 -19.86 -1.17
N ASN A 54 -2.07 -20.09 0.12
CA ASN A 54 -1.43 -21.17 0.87
C ASN A 54 0.11 -21.21 0.70
N GLY A 55 0.74 -20.04 0.64
CA GLY A 55 2.20 -19.90 0.45
C GLY A 55 2.69 -19.95 -1.01
N LEU A 56 1.81 -20.19 -1.98
CA LEU A 56 2.13 -20.02 -3.40
C LEU A 56 2.04 -18.53 -3.76
N THR A 57 3.06 -18.03 -4.45
CA THR A 57 3.17 -16.62 -4.83
C THR A 57 2.93 -16.45 -6.33
N THR A 58 2.12 -15.46 -6.70
CA THR A 58 1.91 -15.05 -8.09
C THR A 58 2.26 -13.57 -8.23
N ASP A 59 3.28 -13.26 -9.02
CA ASP A 59 3.64 -11.87 -9.31
C ASP A 59 2.60 -11.24 -10.23
N ILE A 60 2.04 -10.12 -9.77
CA ILE A 60 1.08 -9.29 -10.50
C ILE A 60 1.63 -7.91 -10.83
N ALA A 61 2.87 -7.59 -10.45
CA ALA A 61 3.48 -6.29 -10.68
C ALA A 61 3.41 -5.81 -12.15
N PRO A 62 3.62 -6.66 -13.17
CA PRO A 62 3.52 -6.25 -14.58
C PRO A 62 2.13 -5.72 -14.99
N TYR A 63 1.09 -6.10 -14.26
CA TYR A 63 -0.30 -5.74 -14.54
C TYR A 63 -0.80 -4.56 -13.70
N CYS A 64 0.03 -4.06 -12.78
CA CYS A 64 -0.34 -3.05 -11.80
C CYS A 64 0.23 -1.67 -12.14
N ILE A 65 -0.61 -0.65 -12.01
CA ILE A 65 -0.25 0.75 -12.25
C ILE A 65 -0.71 1.58 -11.07
N ALA A 66 0.24 2.23 -10.39
CA ALA A 66 -0.02 3.33 -9.47
C ALA A 66 0.19 4.63 -10.24
N LYS A 67 -0.89 5.32 -10.60
CA LYS A 67 -0.79 6.56 -11.39
C LYS A 67 0.01 7.59 -10.60
N TYR A 68 1.10 8.06 -11.21
CA TYR A 68 2.06 9.00 -10.58
C TYR A 68 2.76 8.45 -9.31
N GLY A 69 2.68 7.14 -9.04
CA GLY A 69 3.20 6.53 -7.81
C GLY A 69 2.25 6.63 -6.61
N TRP A 70 0.99 7.02 -6.83
CA TRP A 70 0.00 7.27 -5.79
C TRP A 70 -1.02 6.14 -5.71
N ALA A 71 -1.57 5.91 -4.51
CA ALA A 71 -2.70 5.03 -4.30
C ALA A 71 -3.96 5.55 -5.04
N PRO A 72 -4.85 4.65 -5.51
CA PRO A 72 -4.74 3.19 -5.44
C PRO A 72 -3.78 2.60 -6.47
N LEU A 73 -3.23 1.43 -6.15
CA LEU A 73 -2.59 0.56 -7.13
C LEU A 73 -3.70 -0.18 -7.88
N VAL A 74 -3.78 0.03 -9.19
CA VAL A 74 -4.80 -0.61 -10.03
C VAL A 74 -4.15 -1.69 -10.88
N CYS A 75 -4.57 -2.94 -10.69
CA CYS A 75 -4.06 -4.09 -11.43
C CYS A 75 -5.11 -4.64 -12.39
N ASN A 76 -4.81 -4.73 -13.68
CA ASN A 76 -5.69 -5.33 -14.68
C ASN A 76 -5.11 -6.68 -15.13
N LEU A 77 -5.58 -7.75 -14.52
CA LEU A 77 -5.02 -9.09 -14.68
C LEU A 77 -5.59 -9.79 -15.92
N PRO A 78 -4.82 -10.64 -16.61
CA PRO A 78 -5.36 -11.49 -17.67
C PRO A 78 -6.27 -12.59 -17.12
N THR A 79 -5.94 -13.10 -15.93
CA THR A 79 -6.71 -14.05 -15.12
C THR A 79 -6.47 -13.74 -13.65
N VAL A 80 -7.48 -13.93 -12.79
CA VAL A 80 -7.32 -13.81 -11.33
C VAL A 80 -7.28 -15.21 -10.74
N PRO A 81 -6.11 -15.72 -10.31
CA PRO A 81 -6.04 -17.00 -9.62
C PRO A 81 -6.65 -16.90 -8.22
N ALA A 82 -6.89 -18.05 -7.60
CA ALA A 82 -7.25 -18.08 -6.18
C ALA A 82 -6.13 -17.44 -5.35
N CYS A 83 -6.51 -16.59 -4.39
CA CYS A 83 -5.62 -15.96 -3.43
C CYS A 83 -6.32 -15.85 -2.07
N ASP A 84 -5.55 -15.87 -0.99
CA ASP A 84 -5.98 -15.61 0.39
C ASP A 84 -5.36 -14.31 0.96
N THR A 85 -4.28 -13.82 0.34
CA THR A 85 -3.51 -12.67 0.80
C THR A 85 -2.96 -11.89 -0.39
N ILE A 86 -2.92 -10.56 -0.25
CA ILE A 86 -2.22 -9.65 -1.16
C ILE A 86 -0.99 -9.12 -0.43
N ARG A 87 0.18 -9.19 -1.09
CA ARG A 87 1.44 -8.64 -0.59
C ARG A 87 1.91 -7.52 -1.51
N LEU A 88 2.21 -6.36 -0.92
CA LEU A 88 2.88 -5.25 -1.59
C LEU A 88 4.22 -5.00 -0.88
N TYR A 89 5.30 -4.98 -1.65
CA TYR A 89 6.63 -4.65 -1.15
C TYR A 89 7.25 -3.52 -1.95
N GLY A 90 7.67 -2.46 -1.25
CA GLY A 90 8.13 -1.24 -1.88
C GLY A 90 8.87 -0.32 -0.92
N ALA A 91 9.18 0.89 -1.38
CA ALA A 91 9.80 1.93 -0.56
C ALA A 91 9.00 3.22 -0.60
N THR A 92 9.07 4.01 0.46
CA THR A 92 8.41 5.34 0.54
C THR A 92 9.05 6.39 -0.39
N GLY A 93 10.17 6.05 -1.05
CA GLY A 93 10.94 6.93 -1.93
C GLY A 93 12.38 6.42 -2.11
N VAL A 94 13.16 7.08 -2.96
CA VAL A 94 14.59 6.77 -3.15
C VAL A 94 15.35 7.07 -1.86
N GLY A 95 16.05 6.07 -1.31
CA GLY A 95 16.71 6.17 0.00
C GLY A 95 15.76 6.08 1.20
N GLY A 96 14.48 5.82 0.96
CA GLY A 96 13.47 5.61 1.99
C GLY A 96 13.52 4.21 2.61
N SER A 97 12.66 3.97 3.60
CA SER A 97 12.51 2.65 4.21
C SER A 97 11.76 1.70 3.28
N ASN A 98 12.20 0.45 3.24
CA ASN A 98 11.45 -0.62 2.60
C ASN A 98 10.31 -1.06 3.52
N ILE A 99 9.14 -1.23 2.93
CA ILE A 99 7.91 -1.58 3.63
C ILE A 99 7.30 -2.77 2.92
N GLU A 100 6.98 -3.78 3.71
CA GLU A 100 6.13 -4.88 3.30
C GLU A 100 4.75 -4.71 3.94
N MET A 101 3.72 -4.80 3.10
CA MET A 101 2.33 -4.76 3.54
C MET A 101 1.65 -6.04 3.07
N GLN A 102 0.97 -6.72 3.99
CA GLN A 102 0.16 -7.89 3.70
C GLN A 102 -1.28 -7.63 4.09
N TYR A 103 -2.22 -8.15 3.30
CA TYR A 103 -3.65 -7.97 3.54
C TYR A 103 -4.42 -9.24 3.21
N ALA A 104 -5.14 -9.76 4.19
CA ALA A 104 -5.99 -10.93 4.01
C ALA A 104 -7.16 -10.58 3.08
N PHE A 105 -7.21 -11.22 1.92
CA PHE A 105 -8.24 -11.02 0.91
C PHE A 105 -8.41 -12.27 0.08
N ASN A 106 -9.64 -12.77 0.01
CA ASN A 106 -9.96 -13.93 -0.81
C ASN A 106 -10.29 -13.48 -2.24
N CYS A 107 -9.43 -13.79 -3.20
CA CYS A 107 -9.70 -13.51 -4.61
C CYS A 107 -10.85 -14.38 -5.11
N THR A 108 -11.76 -13.78 -5.88
CA THR A 108 -12.69 -14.55 -6.71
C THR A 108 -11.96 -15.00 -7.97
N ILE A 109 -12.01 -16.28 -8.31
CA ILE A 109 -11.34 -16.79 -9.51
C ILE A 109 -12.08 -16.26 -10.76
N VAL A 110 -11.33 -15.64 -11.68
CA VAL A 110 -11.88 -15.14 -12.95
C VAL A 110 -10.93 -15.48 -14.09
N ALA A 111 -11.41 -16.31 -15.04
CA ALA A 111 -10.69 -16.75 -16.23
C ALA A 111 -10.82 -15.76 -17.39
#